data_AF-A0A965PKP8-F1
#
_entry.id   AF-A0A965PKP8-F1
#
_cell.length_a   1.000
_cell.length_b   1.000
_cell.length_c   1.000
_cell.angle_alpha   90.00
_cell.angle_beta   90.00
_cell.angle_gamma   90.00
#
_symmetry.space_group_name_H-M   'P 1'
#
loop_
_entity.id
_entity.type
_entity.pdbx_description
1 polymer ?
#
loop_
_entity_poly.entity_id
_entity_poly.type
_entity_poly.pdbx_seq_one_letter_code
_entity_poly.pdbx_strand_id
1 'polypeptide(L)'
;MTTATITTVSPVSAPAPIFDAGYDGREVQLTIKAVLPVEPRQNARNLGDTKETIGTYTVHGLKINETGKPVSRCLVTLRLYQGRSRSSSTIYSALWVHGDQWTTGKGSAGGYGYDKASQAAAGAIESAGIKLYGTAYSSTNEVDFSKPCHIGGVGETAIKSALLAIGQALGYSDLTCECN
;
A
#
# COMPACT_ATOMS: atom_id res chain seq x y z
N MET A 1 -19.26 50.24 2.58
CA MET A 1 -18.47 49.25 3.34
C MET A 1 -19.16 47.90 3.12
N THR A 2 -18.59 47.07 2.25
CA THR A 2 -19.24 45.85 1.75
C THR A 2 -18.72 44.67 2.56
N THR A 3 -19.57 44.10 3.40
CA THR A 3 -19.22 42.94 4.24
C THR A 3 -19.37 41.67 3.41
N ALA A 4 -18.28 40.93 3.20
CA ALA A 4 -18.29 39.63 2.52
C ALA A 4 -18.66 38.51 3.50
N THR A 5 -19.72 37.78 3.19
CA THR A 5 -20.14 36.57 3.92
C THR A 5 -19.24 35.40 3.53
N ILE A 6 -18.51 34.83 4.49
CA ILE A 6 -17.70 33.64 4.30
C ILE A 6 -18.61 32.42 4.50
N THR A 7 -18.94 31.73 3.41
CA THR A 7 -19.63 30.44 3.43
C THR A 7 -18.65 29.35 3.84
N THR A 8 -18.78 28.84 5.06
CA THR A 8 -18.06 27.64 5.52
C THR A 8 -18.59 26.41 4.79
N VAL A 9 -17.78 25.85 3.90
CA VAL A 9 -18.02 24.51 3.34
C VAL A 9 -17.71 23.46 4.40
N SER A 10 -18.68 22.61 4.69
CA SER A 10 -18.55 21.46 5.60
C SER A 10 -17.44 20.50 5.13
N PRO A 11 -16.70 19.85 6.05
CA PRO A 11 -15.70 18.87 5.65
C PRO A 11 -16.36 17.70 4.93
N VAL A 12 -15.83 17.36 3.76
CA VAL A 12 -16.18 16.16 2.99
C VAL A 12 -15.97 14.96 3.90
N SER A 13 -17.06 14.27 4.24
CA SER A 13 -17.05 13.02 5.01
C SER A 13 -16.04 12.05 4.40
N ALA A 14 -15.17 11.49 5.23
CA ALA A 14 -14.24 10.44 4.82
C ALA A 14 -15.00 9.31 4.11
N PRO A 15 -14.45 8.71 3.03
CA PRO A 15 -15.07 7.56 2.39
C PRO A 15 -15.19 6.42 3.41
N ALA A 16 -16.37 5.79 3.46
CA ALA A 16 -16.63 4.63 4.29
C ALA A 16 -15.60 3.52 4.02
N PRO A 17 -15.23 2.69 5.03
CA PRO A 17 -14.42 1.51 4.78
C PRO A 17 -15.13 0.64 3.73
N ILE A 18 -14.45 0.37 2.62
CA ILE A 18 -14.94 -0.55 1.60
C ILE A 18 -14.46 -1.94 2.01
N PHE A 19 -15.42 -2.84 2.13
CA PHE A 19 -15.24 -4.22 2.57
C PHE A 19 -14.77 -5.08 1.41
N ASP A 20 -13.67 -5.81 1.59
CA ASP A 20 -13.21 -6.85 0.65
C ASP A 20 -13.79 -8.20 1.08
N ALA A 21 -14.25 -8.99 0.10
CA ALA A 21 -14.67 -10.36 0.32
C ALA A 21 -13.39 -11.22 0.40
N GLY A 22 -12.96 -11.54 1.61
CA GLY A 22 -11.85 -12.46 1.81
C GLY A 22 -12.05 -13.78 1.08
N TYR A 23 -10.97 -14.53 0.90
CA TYR A 23 -10.93 -15.82 0.21
C TYR A 23 -11.86 -16.91 0.83
N ASP A 24 -12.53 -16.61 1.96
CA ASP A 24 -13.55 -17.43 2.64
C ASP A 24 -14.93 -16.75 2.77
N GLY A 25 -15.15 -15.60 2.12
CA GLY A 25 -16.37 -14.81 2.25
C GLY A 25 -16.48 -13.98 3.53
N ARG A 26 -15.43 -13.89 4.36
CA ARG A 26 -15.40 -12.98 5.52
C ARG A 26 -14.92 -11.58 5.13
N GLU A 27 -15.66 -10.61 5.65
CA GLU A 27 -15.43 -9.17 5.55
C GLU A 27 -14.04 -8.80 6.10
N VAL A 28 -13.09 -8.42 5.25
CA VAL A 28 -11.79 -7.91 5.71
C VAL A 28 -11.93 -6.42 5.98
N GLN A 29 -12.11 -6.06 7.25
CA GLN A 29 -11.95 -4.65 7.65
C GLN A 29 -10.48 -4.25 7.45
N LEU A 30 -10.24 -3.28 6.57
CA LEU A 30 -8.92 -2.68 6.43
C LEU A 30 -8.56 -1.96 7.74
N THR A 31 -7.64 -2.55 8.50
CA THR A 31 -7.10 -1.95 9.74
C THR A 31 -6.04 -0.88 9.46
N ILE A 32 -5.72 -0.66 8.18
CA ILE A 32 -4.70 0.28 7.70
C ILE A 32 -5.36 1.28 6.76
N LYS A 33 -5.02 2.56 6.93
CA LYS A 33 -5.35 3.65 6.01
C LYS A 33 -4.07 4.19 5.38
N ALA A 34 -4.04 4.30 4.06
CA ALA A 34 -2.94 4.92 3.34
C ALA A 34 -3.25 6.36 2.96
N VAL A 35 -2.23 7.20 2.95
CA VAL A 35 -2.27 8.58 2.44
C VAL A 35 -1.18 8.72 1.39
N LEU A 36 -1.59 9.01 0.16
CA LEU A 36 -0.69 9.20 -0.98
C LEU A 36 0.07 10.53 -0.86
N PRO A 37 1.31 10.61 -1.39
CA PRO A 37 2.06 11.85 -1.39
C PRO A 37 1.42 12.88 -2.33
N VAL A 38 1.55 14.17 -1.99
CA VAL A 38 1.14 15.27 -2.88
C VAL A 38 2.03 15.32 -4.12
N GLU A 39 3.33 15.12 -3.95
CA GLU A 39 4.30 15.07 -5.03
C GLU A 39 4.75 13.63 -5.29
N PRO A 40 4.67 13.14 -6.54
CA PRO A 40 5.03 11.78 -6.88
C PRO A 40 6.55 11.58 -6.76
N ARG A 41 6.98 10.38 -6.35
CA ARG A 41 8.40 10.02 -6.28
C ARG A 41 8.76 8.99 -7.34
N GLN A 42 9.95 9.12 -7.93
CA GLN A 42 10.44 8.21 -8.96
C GLN A 42 11.83 7.65 -8.60
N ASN A 43 11.87 6.58 -7.81
CA ASN A 43 13.15 6.01 -7.35
C ASN A 43 13.19 4.47 -7.31
N ALA A 44 12.08 3.78 -7.60
CA ALA A 44 12.07 2.33 -7.71
C ALA A 44 12.88 1.87 -8.94
N ARG A 45 13.52 0.71 -8.82
CA ARG A 45 14.25 0.08 -9.92
C ARG A 45 13.89 -1.40 -9.97
N ASN A 46 13.70 -1.94 -11.17
CA ASN A 46 13.58 -3.39 -11.34
C ASN A 46 14.97 -4.01 -11.15
N LEU A 47 15.10 -4.90 -10.16
CA LEU A 47 16.38 -5.54 -9.82
C LEU A 47 16.46 -6.99 -10.32
N GLY A 48 15.45 -7.49 -11.06
CA GLY A 48 15.36 -8.89 -11.47
C GLY A 48 16.53 -9.40 -12.32
N ASP A 49 17.22 -8.50 -13.03
CA ASP A 49 18.41 -8.88 -13.83
C ASP A 49 19.65 -9.11 -12.96
N THR A 50 19.70 -8.46 -11.79
CA THR A 50 20.89 -8.44 -10.90
C THR A 50 20.68 -9.21 -9.59
N LYS A 51 19.43 -9.51 -9.25
CA LYS A 51 19.00 -10.15 -8.01
C LYS A 51 17.99 -11.24 -8.30
N GLU A 52 17.77 -12.12 -7.34
CA GLU A 52 16.74 -13.14 -7.44
C GLU A 52 15.41 -12.54 -6.96
N THR A 53 14.35 -12.66 -7.76
CA THR A 53 13.00 -12.29 -7.33
C THR A 53 12.46 -13.38 -6.43
N ILE A 54 12.09 -13.01 -5.20
CA ILE A 54 11.62 -13.96 -4.18
C ILE A 54 10.13 -13.80 -3.87
N GLY A 55 9.50 -12.75 -4.39
CA GLY A 55 8.07 -12.53 -4.26
C GLY A 55 7.61 -11.33 -5.06
N THR A 56 6.43 -11.44 -5.66
CA THR A 56 5.75 -10.34 -6.36
C THR A 56 4.34 -10.22 -5.83
N TYR A 57 3.99 -9.04 -5.33
CA TYR A 57 2.63 -8.69 -4.93
C TYR A 57 2.02 -7.75 -5.95
N THR A 58 0.85 -8.10 -6.46
CA THR A 58 0.08 -7.28 -7.40
C THR A 58 -1.30 -7.00 -6.83
N VAL A 59 -1.66 -5.73 -6.75
CA VAL A 59 -3.01 -5.30 -6.35
C VAL A 59 -3.79 -4.90 -7.58
N HIS A 60 -4.92 -5.57 -7.77
CA HIS A 60 -5.91 -5.25 -8.78
C HIS A 60 -7.11 -4.59 -8.13
N GLY A 61 -7.76 -3.67 -8.84
CA GLY A 61 -8.97 -3.01 -8.36
C GLY A 61 -9.87 -2.56 -9.49
N LEU A 62 -11.14 -2.36 -9.16
CA LEU A 62 -12.17 -1.83 -10.04
C LEU A 62 -12.40 -0.34 -9.80
N LYS A 63 -12.57 0.41 -10.89
CA LYS A 63 -13.06 1.79 -10.84
C LYS A 63 -14.11 1.99 -11.93
N ILE A 64 -15.21 2.65 -11.58
CA ILE A 64 -16.24 3.04 -12.55
C ILE A 64 -15.67 4.16 -13.41
N ASN A 65 -15.67 3.96 -14.72
CA ASN A 65 -15.24 4.99 -15.67
C ASN A 65 -16.36 6.01 -15.93
N GLU A 66 -16.07 7.06 -16.70
CA GLU A 66 -17.03 8.10 -17.08
C GLU A 66 -18.27 7.56 -17.82
N THR A 67 -18.17 6.38 -18.44
CA THR A 67 -19.26 5.70 -19.13
C THR A 67 -20.10 4.78 -18.21
N GLY A 68 -19.84 4.78 -16.90
CA GLY A 68 -20.57 3.97 -15.92
C GLY A 68 -20.18 2.48 -15.90
N LYS A 69 -19.11 2.07 -16.60
CA LYS A 69 -18.65 0.68 -16.67
C LYS A 69 -17.49 0.44 -15.70
N PRO A 70 -17.47 -0.70 -14.98
CA PRO A 70 -16.33 -1.08 -14.16
C PRO A 70 -15.13 -1.42 -15.04
N VAL A 71 -13.97 -0.86 -14.70
CA VAL A 71 -12.69 -1.15 -15.36
C VAL A 71 -11.72 -1.68 -14.32
N SER A 72 -11.21 -2.88 -14.56
CA SER A 72 -10.14 -3.47 -13.74
C SER A 72 -8.78 -2.92 -14.16
N ARG A 73 -7.94 -2.59 -13.17
CA ARG A 73 -6.55 -2.17 -13.38
C ARG A 73 -5.63 -2.77 -12.34
N CYS A 74 -4.38 -3.02 -12.74
CA CYS A 74 -3.29 -3.26 -11.80
C CYS A 74 -2.82 -1.92 -11.23
N LEU A 75 -2.96 -1.75 -9.92
CA LEU A 75 -2.76 -0.50 -9.21
C LEU A 75 -1.39 -0.45 -8.54
N VAL A 76 -0.99 -1.55 -7.93
CA VAL A 76 0.23 -1.60 -7.14
C VAL A 76 0.98 -2.86 -7.50
N THR A 77 2.28 -2.71 -7.78
CA THR A 77 3.21 -3.82 -7.92
C THR A 77 4.32 -3.63 -6.90
N LEU A 78 4.49 -4.58 -5.99
CA LEU A 78 5.63 -4.67 -5.09
C LEU A 78 6.43 -5.91 -5.47
N ARG A 79 7.71 -5.74 -5.79
CA ARG A 79 8.64 -6.86 -6.00
C ARG A 79 9.65 -6.91 -4.88
N LEU A 80 9.88 -8.10 -4.37
CA LEU A 80 10.91 -8.43 -3.41
C LEU A 80 12.05 -9.18 -4.11
N TYR A 81 13.27 -8.78 -3.79
CA TYR A 81 14.47 -9.34 -4.36
C TYR A 81 15.46 -9.73 -3.26
N GLN A 82 16.26 -10.75 -3.52
CA GLN A 82 17.34 -11.18 -2.64
C GLN A 82 18.67 -11.16 -3.41
N GLY A 83 19.75 -10.79 -2.71
CA GLY A 83 21.09 -10.87 -3.29
C GLY A 83 21.53 -12.31 -3.53
N ARG A 84 22.27 -12.56 -4.62
CA ARG A 84 22.88 -13.87 -4.88
C ARG A 84 24.11 -14.06 -3.98
N SER A 85 24.34 -15.28 -3.47
CA SER A 85 25.52 -15.64 -2.66
C SER A 85 25.68 -14.79 -1.38
N ARG A 86 26.81 -14.09 -1.18
CA ARG A 86 27.18 -13.36 0.06
C ARG A 86 26.22 -12.22 0.45
N SER A 87 25.36 -11.76 -0.46
CA SER A 87 24.32 -10.75 -0.20
C SER A 87 22.92 -11.36 0.04
N SER A 88 22.83 -12.68 0.22
CA SER A 88 21.57 -13.39 0.47
C SER A 88 20.90 -12.97 1.78
N SER A 89 21.61 -12.36 2.73
CA SER A 89 21.01 -11.91 3.99
C SER A 89 20.13 -10.66 3.88
N THR A 90 20.17 -9.94 2.75
CA THR A 90 19.43 -8.68 2.55
C THR A 90 18.31 -8.85 1.53
N ILE A 91 17.10 -8.46 1.92
CA ILE A 91 15.95 -8.34 1.03
C ILE A 91 15.87 -6.89 0.55
N TYR A 92 15.64 -6.73 -0.75
CA TYR A 92 15.39 -5.46 -1.42
C TYR A 92 13.95 -5.44 -1.89
N SER A 93 13.36 -4.26 -1.98
CA SER A 93 12.00 -4.07 -2.43
C SER A 93 11.92 -2.93 -3.45
N ALA A 94 11.04 -3.09 -4.43
CA ALA A 94 10.67 -2.04 -5.36
C ALA A 94 9.14 -1.99 -5.46
N LEU A 95 8.59 -0.81 -5.22
CA LEU A 95 7.16 -0.52 -5.24
C LEU A 95 6.86 0.40 -6.41
N TRP A 96 5.86 0.02 -7.19
CA TRP A 96 5.27 0.86 -8.23
C TRP A 96 3.79 1.01 -7.96
N VAL A 97 3.33 2.26 -7.90
CA VAL A 97 1.93 2.64 -7.72
C VAL A 97 1.47 3.35 -8.98
N HIS A 98 0.32 2.93 -9.49
CA HIS A 98 -0.27 3.34 -10.75
C HIS A 98 -1.73 3.75 -10.51
N GLY A 99 -2.23 4.69 -11.31
CA GLY A 99 -3.57 5.25 -11.19
C GLY A 99 -3.59 6.70 -11.65
N ASP A 100 -4.56 7.46 -11.16
CA ASP A 100 -4.62 8.91 -11.41
C ASP A 100 -3.48 9.65 -10.69
N GLN A 101 -3.01 9.08 -9.58
CA GLN A 101 -1.74 9.41 -8.95
C GLN A 101 -0.78 8.23 -9.10
N TRP A 102 0.48 8.54 -9.38
CA TRP A 102 1.54 7.55 -9.49
C TRP A 102 2.65 7.89 -8.52
N THR A 103 3.31 6.87 -7.96
CA THR A 103 4.53 7.06 -7.17
C THR A 103 5.29 5.75 -7.14
N THR A 104 6.57 5.81 -6.87
CA THR A 104 7.42 4.63 -6.80
C THR A 104 8.38 4.75 -5.62
N GLY A 105 8.72 3.60 -5.06
CA GLY A 105 9.53 3.50 -3.86
C GLY A 105 10.53 2.37 -3.93
N LYS A 106 11.63 2.51 -3.20
CA LYS A 106 12.59 1.42 -2.97
C LYS A 106 12.85 1.24 -1.49
N GLY A 107 13.09 0.00 -1.07
CA GLY A 107 13.46 -0.33 0.29
C GLY A 107 14.46 -1.49 0.36
N SER A 108 15.01 -1.70 1.55
CA SER A 108 15.89 -2.83 1.82
C SER A 108 15.92 -3.15 3.30
N ALA A 109 16.08 -4.42 3.65
CA ALA A 109 16.18 -4.90 5.02
C ALA A 109 17.23 -6.01 5.15
N GLY A 110 18.15 -5.86 6.10
CA GLY A 110 19.19 -6.85 6.47
C GLY A 110 18.88 -7.55 7.81
N GLY A 111 19.91 -7.94 8.57
CA GLY A 111 19.77 -8.36 9.97
C GLY A 111 19.16 -9.75 10.21
N TYR A 112 18.76 -10.02 11.46
CA TYR A 112 18.12 -11.26 11.92
C TYR A 112 17.01 -10.94 12.93
N GLY A 113 16.01 -11.82 13.08
CA GLY A 113 15.01 -11.74 14.16
C GLY A 113 13.66 -11.10 13.80
N TYR A 114 13.39 -10.81 12.52
CA TYR A 114 12.13 -10.24 12.07
C TYR A 114 11.84 -10.62 10.60
N ASP A 115 10.61 -10.36 10.15
CA ASP A 115 10.24 -10.56 8.75
C ASP A 115 10.85 -9.48 7.84
N LYS A 116 11.91 -9.84 7.12
CA LYS A 116 12.67 -8.92 6.27
C LYS A 116 11.86 -8.44 5.06
N ALA A 117 10.92 -9.25 4.59
CA ALA A 117 10.08 -8.93 3.44
C ALA A 117 9.21 -7.71 3.75
N SER A 118 8.48 -7.73 4.87
CA SER A 118 7.64 -6.64 5.33
C SER A 118 8.45 -5.42 5.76
N GLN A 119 9.65 -5.60 6.33
CA GLN A 119 10.54 -4.48 6.62
C GLN A 119 11.03 -3.78 5.34
N ALA A 120 11.42 -4.54 4.32
CA ALA A 120 11.81 -3.97 3.03
C ALA A 120 10.60 -3.28 2.37
N ALA A 121 9.41 -3.90 2.40
CA ALA A 121 8.18 -3.32 1.88
C ALA A 121 7.83 -1.98 2.58
N ALA A 122 7.92 -1.92 3.91
CA ALA A 122 7.71 -0.69 4.68
C ALA A 122 8.65 0.43 4.21
N GLY A 123 9.93 0.12 4.03
CA GLY A 123 10.91 1.07 3.50
C GLY A 123 10.58 1.54 2.08
N ALA A 124 10.05 0.67 1.22
CA ALA A 124 9.61 1.08 -0.12
C ALA A 124 8.39 2.02 -0.06
N ILE A 125 7.40 1.74 0.78
CA ILE A 125 6.21 2.58 0.95
C ILE A 125 6.61 3.97 1.46
N GLU A 126 7.44 4.04 2.50
CA GLU A 126 7.94 5.30 3.05
C GLU A 126 8.78 6.09 2.01
N SER A 127 9.65 5.38 1.28
CA SER A 127 10.46 5.94 0.20
C SER A 127 9.61 6.48 -0.95
N ALA A 128 8.46 5.87 -1.24
CA ALA A 128 7.45 6.38 -2.17
C ALA A 128 6.68 7.61 -1.65
N GLY A 129 6.89 8.00 -0.39
CA GLY A 129 6.21 9.14 0.24
C GLY A 129 4.81 8.82 0.78
N ILE A 130 4.43 7.54 0.78
CA ILE A 130 3.12 7.09 1.26
C ILE A 130 3.18 6.96 2.78
N LYS A 131 2.17 7.49 3.47
CA LYS A 131 2.02 7.35 4.92
C LYS A 131 0.93 6.34 5.24
N LEU A 132 1.18 5.47 6.21
CA LEU A 132 0.22 4.50 6.71
C LEU A 132 -0.24 4.89 8.11
N TYR A 133 -1.52 4.70 8.40
CA TYR A 133 -2.15 4.94 9.70
C TYR A 133 -3.02 3.76 10.11
N GLY A 134 -3.28 3.60 11.41
CA GLY A 134 -4.03 2.45 11.94
C GLY A 134 -3.12 1.40 12.56
N THR A 135 -3.42 0.12 12.32
CA THR A 135 -2.68 -1.02 12.90
C THR A 135 -2.45 -2.13 11.89
N ALA A 136 -1.26 -2.73 11.93
CA ALA A 136 -0.91 -3.93 11.18
C ALA A 136 -1.44 -5.22 11.84
N TYR A 137 -1.91 -5.11 13.09
CA TYR A 137 -2.38 -6.24 13.88
C TYR A 137 -3.91 -6.29 13.87
N SER A 138 -4.44 -7.39 13.36
CA SER A 138 -5.88 -7.66 13.29
C SER A 138 -6.51 -7.99 14.65
N SER A 139 -5.69 -8.23 15.70
CA SER A 139 -6.16 -8.67 17.03
C SER A 139 -6.72 -7.57 17.93
N THR A 140 -6.64 -6.30 17.53
CA THR A 140 -7.16 -5.18 18.33
C THR A 140 -8.55 -4.78 17.84
N ASN A 141 -9.56 -4.87 18.73
CA ASN A 141 -10.95 -4.48 18.43
C ASN A 141 -11.14 -2.96 18.17
N GLU A 142 -10.10 -2.15 18.38
CA GLU A 142 -10.13 -0.71 18.16
C GLU A 142 -8.96 -0.30 17.27
N VAL A 143 -9.28 0.28 16.10
CA VAL A 143 -8.30 0.78 15.13
C VAL A 143 -8.21 2.29 15.23
N ASP A 144 -7.03 2.79 15.59
CA ASP A 144 -6.76 4.22 15.71
C ASP A 144 -6.08 4.75 14.45
N PHE A 145 -6.86 5.29 13.52
CA PHE A 145 -6.37 5.90 12.28
C PHE A 145 -5.69 7.26 12.46
N SER A 146 -5.58 7.78 13.69
CA SER A 146 -4.77 8.98 13.97
C SER A 146 -3.30 8.65 14.16
N LYS A 147 -2.97 7.39 14.47
CA LYS A 147 -1.60 6.94 14.74
C LYS A 147 -0.93 6.38 13.49
N PRO A 148 0.39 6.63 13.31
CA PRO A 148 1.14 6.02 12.22
C PRO A 148 1.20 4.50 12.39
N CYS A 149 1.02 3.78 11.29
CA CYS A 149 1.08 2.32 11.24
C CYS A 149 2.43 1.87 10.67
N HIS A 150 3.13 1.02 11.42
CA HIS A 150 4.37 0.39 10.99
C HIS A 150 4.11 -1.09 10.65
N ILE A 151 4.41 -1.48 9.40
CA ILE A 151 4.24 -2.87 8.94
C ILE A 151 5.56 -3.66 8.92
N GLY A 152 6.68 -2.99 9.19
CA GLY A 152 8.00 -3.58 9.06
C GLY A 152 8.25 -4.66 10.11
N GLY A 153 8.68 -5.84 9.68
CA GLY A 153 8.98 -6.98 10.57
C GLY A 153 7.75 -7.77 11.03
N VAL A 154 6.55 -7.41 10.57
CA VAL A 154 5.27 -8.02 11.03
C VAL A 154 4.94 -9.29 10.25
N GLY A 155 5.24 -9.33 8.95
CA GLY A 155 4.94 -10.46 8.08
C GLY A 155 4.10 -10.11 6.85
N GLU A 156 3.82 -11.12 6.05
CA GLU A 156 3.18 -11.00 4.74
C GLU A 156 1.78 -10.38 4.79
N THR A 157 0.95 -10.75 5.78
CA THR A 157 -0.41 -10.22 5.90
C THR A 157 -0.41 -8.69 6.00
N ALA A 158 0.54 -8.12 6.76
CA ALA A 158 0.67 -6.67 6.91
C ALA A 158 1.09 -5.99 5.59
N ILE A 159 1.89 -6.66 4.76
CA ILE A 159 2.21 -6.19 3.40
C ILE A 159 0.93 -6.12 2.58
N LYS A 160 0.16 -7.21 2.51
CA LYS A 160 -1.08 -7.27 1.72
C LYS A 160 -2.07 -6.20 2.17
N SER A 161 -2.32 -6.08 3.47
CA SER A 161 -3.21 -5.05 4.03
C SER A 161 -2.76 -3.63 3.68
N ALA A 162 -1.45 -3.35 3.72
CA ALA A 162 -0.93 -2.04 3.34
C ALA A 162 -1.08 -1.75 1.84
N LEU A 163 -0.82 -2.73 0.97
CA LEU A 163 -0.97 -2.57 -0.49
C LEU A 163 -2.44 -2.38 -0.89
N LEU A 164 -3.36 -3.11 -0.24
CA LEU A 164 -4.81 -2.90 -0.41
C LEU A 164 -5.21 -1.50 0.06
N ALA A 165 -4.73 -1.04 1.22
CA ALA A 165 -5.00 0.33 1.68
C ALA A 165 -4.50 1.41 0.70
N ILE A 166 -3.37 1.17 0.01
CA ILE A 166 -2.88 2.04 -1.07
C ILE A 166 -3.83 2.03 -2.27
N GLY A 167 -4.31 0.85 -2.69
CA GLY A 167 -5.34 0.72 -3.73
C GLY A 167 -6.62 1.48 -3.40
N GLN A 168 -7.05 1.44 -2.14
CA GLN A 168 -8.22 2.19 -1.67
C GLN A 168 -7.97 3.70 -1.69
N ALA A 169 -6.78 4.14 -1.28
CA ALA A 169 -6.40 5.56 -1.31
C ALA A 169 -6.34 6.14 -2.74
N LEU A 170 -6.13 5.30 -3.76
CA LEU A 170 -6.24 5.67 -5.17
C LEU A 170 -7.69 5.80 -5.66
N GLY A 171 -8.69 5.45 -4.82
CA GLY A 171 -10.11 5.53 -5.13
C GLY A 171 -10.65 4.33 -5.92
N TYR A 172 -10.02 3.17 -5.79
CA TYR A 172 -10.50 1.91 -6.36
C TYR A 172 -11.25 1.08 -5.30
N SER A 173 -12.19 0.25 -5.76
CA SER A 173 -12.97 -0.69 -4.97
C SER A 173 -12.74 -2.13 -5.45
N ASP A 174 -13.24 -3.12 -4.71
CA ASP A 174 -13.10 -4.55 -5.06
C ASP A 174 -11.63 -4.91 -5.30
N LEU A 175 -10.85 -4.74 -4.24
CA LEU A 175 -9.40 -4.79 -4.29
C LEU A 175 -8.93 -6.20 -3.98
N THR A 176 -8.16 -6.81 -4.88
CA THR A 176 -7.57 -8.13 -4.66
C THR A 176 -6.06 -8.02 -4.72
N CYS A 177 -5.38 -8.62 -3.74
CA CYS A 177 -3.92 -8.72 -3.72
C CYS A 177 -3.48 -10.16 -4.01
N GLU A 178 -2.75 -10.34 -5.09
CA GLU A 178 -2.15 -11.62 -5.47
C GLU A 178 -0.68 -11.64 -5.04
N CYS A 179 -0.17 -12.82 -4.70
CA CYS A 179 1.24 -13.05 -4.38
C CYS A 179 1.76 -14.24 -5.20
N ASN A 180 2.88 -14.04 -5.90
CA ASN A 180 3.58 -15.04 -6.71
C ASN A 180 5.05 -15.14 -6.35
#